data_AF-A0A6L3F7K0-F1
#
_entry.id   AF-A0A6L3F7K0-F1
#
_cell.length_a   1.000
_cell.length_b   1.000
_cell.length_c   1.000
_cell.angle_alpha   90.00
_cell.angle_beta   90.00
_cell.angle_gamma   90.00
#
_symmetry.space_group_name_H-M   'P 1'
#
loop_
_entity.id
_entity.type
_entity.pdbx_description
1 polymer ?
#
loop_
_entity_poly.entity_id
_entity_poly.type
_entity_poly.pdbx_seq_one_letter_code
_entity_poly.pdbx_strand_id
1 'polypeptide(L)'
;MSDVHEHVPKERGSVWQADVASIGILVLFVLLIYGIERFLQPTLGRSGLLVAGVIISIVPAFIWLAFFYRRDRLEPEPKHMVFQLFLLGALLANGIGIPLVDGWFDVPNWLSSSPVLAQLLGGWLIVGMVQEFLVYAAVRFTIYNHAEFDEETDGVVYATAAGIGFATVLNIAFVVNSGGVALGSGGIRIVLTTLAHAAFAGVIGYFLGRQKFEKRPLYWMPLGLMLAAGINSLFFYFRSMLSSGSIKVVGGAANPWLGLVLAIVLTGVVTALISRAIHNNVEEALAAVEEG
;
A
#
# COMPACT_ATOMS: atom_id res chain seq x y z
N MET A 1 25.03 6.05 33.55
CA MET A 1 25.82 6.28 32.33
C MET A 1 26.13 4.89 31.78
N SER A 2 25.13 4.30 31.13
CA SER A 2 25.14 2.88 30.72
C SER A 2 24.55 2.82 29.32
N ASP A 3 25.40 2.41 28.38
CA ASP A 3 25.10 1.84 27.06
C ASP A 3 23.99 2.52 26.25
N VAL A 4 24.29 3.73 25.77
CA VAL A 4 23.79 4.12 24.45
C VAL A 4 24.76 3.49 23.46
N HIS A 5 24.51 2.23 23.09
CA HIS A 5 25.02 1.76 21.80
C HIS A 5 24.41 2.69 20.76
N GLU A 6 25.22 3.59 20.20
CA GLU A 6 24.85 4.39 19.03
C GLU A 6 24.38 3.43 17.95
N HIS A 7 23.07 3.39 17.75
CA HIS A 7 22.49 2.68 16.62
C HIS A 7 22.91 3.45 15.37
N VAL A 8 23.89 2.93 14.64
CA VAL A 8 24.31 3.48 13.34
C VAL A 8 23.22 3.11 12.35
N PRO A 9 22.48 4.09 11.79
CA PRO A 9 21.42 3.80 10.84
C PRO A 9 22.03 3.21 9.56
N LYS A 10 21.45 2.11 9.09
CA LYS A 10 21.88 1.43 7.87
C LYS A 10 20.92 1.73 6.73
N GLU A 11 21.45 1.99 5.53
CA GLU A 11 20.65 2.11 4.32
C GLU A 11 20.72 0.83 3.48
N ARG A 12 19.56 0.22 3.20
CA ARG A 12 19.45 -0.88 2.25
C ARG A 12 19.05 -0.37 0.87
N GLY A 13 20.06 -0.13 0.02
CA GLY A 13 19.83 0.22 -1.40
C GLY A 13 19.05 -0.85 -2.20
N SER A 14 18.92 -2.07 -1.68
CA SER A 14 18.21 -3.21 -2.28
C SER A 14 16.68 -3.05 -2.27
N VAL A 15 16.11 -2.33 -1.31
CA VAL A 15 14.65 -2.15 -1.14
C VAL A 15 14.07 -1.35 -2.30
N TRP A 16 14.77 -0.30 -2.72
CA TRP A 16 14.31 0.61 -3.78
C TRP A 16 14.31 -0.04 -5.17
N GLN A 17 15.33 -0.84 -5.45
CA GLN A 17 15.38 -1.63 -6.68
C GLN A 17 14.28 -2.71 -6.70
N ALA A 18 13.82 -3.15 -5.53
CA ALA A 18 12.72 -4.08 -5.40
C ALA A 18 11.36 -3.47 -5.73
N ASP A 19 11.11 -2.26 -5.27
CA ASP A 19 9.87 -1.54 -5.59
C ASP A 19 9.76 -1.27 -7.10
N VAL A 20 10.80 -0.71 -7.73
CA VAL A 20 10.77 -0.39 -9.17
C VAL A 20 10.55 -1.64 -10.04
N ALA A 21 11.24 -2.72 -9.72
CA ALA A 21 11.10 -3.96 -10.47
C ALA A 21 9.74 -4.64 -10.23
N SER A 22 9.22 -4.59 -9.00
CA SER A 22 7.88 -5.12 -8.70
C SER A 22 6.79 -4.35 -9.47
N ILE A 23 6.90 -3.01 -9.56
CA ILE A 23 6.01 -2.18 -10.39
C ILE A 23 6.07 -2.63 -11.85
N GLY A 24 7.26 -2.82 -12.42
CA GLY A 24 7.43 -3.30 -13.80
C GLY A 24 6.75 -4.64 -14.05
N ILE A 25 6.91 -5.61 -13.14
CA ILE A 25 6.28 -6.94 -13.24
C ILE A 25 4.75 -6.83 -13.13
N LEU A 26 4.25 -5.98 -12.23
CA LEU A 26 2.81 -5.74 -12.09
C LEU A 26 2.20 -5.09 -13.34
N VAL A 27 2.92 -4.17 -13.99
CA VAL A 27 2.51 -3.59 -15.28
C VAL A 27 2.49 -4.67 -16.37
N LEU A 28 3.52 -5.51 -16.47
CA LEU A 28 3.53 -6.63 -17.40
C LEU A 28 2.37 -7.61 -17.15
N PHE A 29 2.06 -7.88 -15.89
CA PHE A 29 0.92 -8.71 -15.50
C PHE A 29 -0.41 -8.12 -15.96
N VAL A 30 -0.62 -6.81 -15.78
CA VAL A 30 -1.80 -6.10 -16.29
C VAL A 30 -1.88 -6.15 -17.81
N LEU A 31 -0.76 -5.88 -18.50
CA LEU A 31 -0.70 -5.94 -19.96
C LEU A 31 -1.01 -7.33 -20.49
N LEU A 32 -0.54 -8.38 -19.80
CA LEU A 32 -0.83 -9.76 -20.14
C LEU A 32 -2.33 -10.07 -19.99
N ILE A 33 -2.95 -9.73 -18.86
CA ILE A 33 -4.39 -9.97 -18.65
C ILE A 33 -5.23 -9.19 -19.67
N TYR A 34 -4.89 -7.92 -19.88
CA TYR A 34 -5.57 -7.08 -20.85
C TYR A 34 -5.43 -7.61 -22.28
N GLY A 35 -4.23 -8.08 -22.65
CA GLY A 35 -3.98 -8.74 -23.93
C GLY A 35 -4.81 -10.02 -24.08
N ILE A 36 -4.82 -10.89 -23.07
CA ILE A 36 -5.64 -12.11 -23.05
C ILE A 36 -7.12 -11.77 -23.29
N GLU A 37 -7.67 -10.81 -22.57
CA GLU A 37 -9.07 -10.38 -22.75
C GLU A 37 -9.31 -9.84 -24.17
N ARG A 38 -8.39 -9.01 -24.69
CA ARG A 38 -8.54 -8.37 -25.99
C ARG A 38 -8.43 -9.34 -27.17
N PHE A 39 -7.50 -10.29 -27.10
CA PHE A 39 -7.19 -11.20 -28.21
C PHE A 39 -7.96 -12.53 -28.13
N LEU A 40 -8.10 -13.11 -26.94
CA LEU A 40 -8.77 -14.41 -26.78
C LEU A 40 -10.27 -14.27 -26.51
N GLN A 41 -10.74 -13.08 -26.10
CA GLN A 41 -12.16 -12.78 -25.83
C GLN A 41 -12.85 -13.90 -25.03
N PRO A 42 -12.30 -14.30 -23.86
CA PRO A 42 -12.81 -15.44 -23.13
C PRO A 42 -14.24 -15.19 -22.66
N THR A 43 -15.16 -16.06 -23.05
CA THR A 43 -16.56 -16.01 -22.61
C THR A 43 -16.70 -16.72 -21.27
N LEU A 44 -16.39 -16.02 -20.19
CA LEU A 44 -16.58 -16.52 -18.83
C LEU A 44 -17.98 -16.17 -18.33
N GLY A 45 -18.69 -17.15 -17.79
CA GLY A 45 -19.90 -16.91 -17.02
C GLY A 45 -19.59 -16.21 -15.69
N ARG A 46 -20.64 -15.79 -14.96
CA ARG A 46 -20.51 -15.08 -13.68
C ARG A 46 -19.58 -15.76 -12.67
N SER A 47 -19.71 -17.09 -12.50
CA SER A 47 -18.84 -17.88 -11.63
C SER A 47 -17.38 -17.88 -12.09
N GLY A 48 -17.15 -17.94 -13.41
CA GLY A 48 -15.82 -17.87 -14.01
C GLY A 48 -15.14 -16.51 -13.76
N LEU A 49 -15.87 -15.41 -13.93
CA LEU A 49 -15.36 -14.05 -13.64
C LEU A 49 -15.08 -13.84 -12.15
N LEU A 50 -15.89 -14.44 -11.28
CA LEU A 50 -15.66 -14.40 -9.83
C LEU A 50 -14.38 -15.16 -9.46
N VAL A 51 -14.24 -16.41 -9.90
CA VAL A 51 -13.05 -17.23 -9.62
C VAL A 51 -11.78 -16.58 -10.19
N ALA A 52 -11.83 -16.14 -11.46
CA ALA A 52 -10.71 -15.46 -12.09
C ALA A 52 -10.35 -14.16 -11.37
N GLY A 53 -11.34 -13.33 -11.01
CA GLY A 53 -11.10 -12.09 -10.27
C GLY A 53 -10.47 -12.31 -8.90
N VAL A 54 -10.89 -13.36 -8.17
CA VAL A 54 -10.29 -13.71 -6.87
C VAL A 54 -8.85 -14.16 -7.05
N ILE A 55 -8.55 -15.00 -8.06
CA ILE A 55 -7.18 -15.40 -8.38
C ILE A 55 -6.31 -14.18 -8.71
N ILE A 56 -6.79 -13.32 -9.60
CA ILE A 56 -6.09 -12.08 -10.00
C ILE A 56 -5.86 -11.17 -8.78
N SER A 57 -6.79 -11.13 -7.82
CA SER A 57 -6.68 -10.31 -6.60
C SER A 57 -5.49 -10.69 -5.71
N ILE A 58 -5.05 -11.93 -5.78
CA ILE A 58 -3.99 -12.48 -4.92
C ILE A 58 -2.61 -12.39 -5.62
N VAL A 59 -2.57 -12.41 -6.96
CA VAL A 59 -1.32 -12.42 -7.74
C VAL A 59 -0.38 -11.24 -7.40
N PRO A 60 -0.83 -9.98 -7.30
CA PRO A 60 0.05 -8.87 -6.98
C PRO A 60 0.80 -9.03 -5.66
N ALA A 61 0.14 -9.55 -4.62
CA ALA A 61 0.75 -9.81 -3.33
C ALA A 61 1.86 -10.86 -3.44
N PHE A 62 1.63 -11.95 -4.17
CA PHE A 62 2.67 -12.96 -4.40
C PHE A 62 3.83 -12.45 -5.24
N ILE A 63 3.57 -11.60 -6.25
CA ILE A 63 4.63 -10.97 -7.04
C ILE A 63 5.52 -10.13 -6.14
N TRP A 64 4.93 -9.29 -5.29
CA TRP A 64 5.69 -8.44 -4.37
C TRP A 64 6.48 -9.27 -3.36
N LEU A 65 5.84 -10.24 -2.68
CA LEU A 65 6.52 -11.13 -1.73
C LEU A 65 7.67 -11.93 -2.38
N ALA A 66 7.45 -12.46 -3.58
CA ALA A 66 8.48 -13.22 -4.30
C ALA A 66 9.66 -12.34 -4.74
N PHE A 67 9.41 -11.07 -5.07
CA PHE A 67 10.47 -10.14 -5.44
C PHE A 67 11.27 -9.68 -4.22
N PHE A 68 10.56 -9.32 -3.14
CA PHE A 68 11.14 -8.99 -1.85
C PHE A 68 12.09 -10.11 -1.39
N TYR A 69 11.62 -11.36 -1.34
CA TYR A 69 12.44 -12.52 -0.94
C TYR A 69 13.63 -12.84 -1.84
N ARG A 70 13.61 -12.39 -3.11
CA ARG A 70 14.71 -12.65 -4.06
C ARG A 70 15.80 -11.59 -3.99
N ARG A 71 15.46 -10.34 -3.66
CA ARG A 71 16.43 -9.24 -3.57
C ARG A 71 17.07 -9.12 -2.20
N ASP A 72 16.37 -9.57 -1.16
CA ASP A 72 16.86 -9.53 0.20
C ASP A 72 17.85 -10.69 0.48
N ARG A 73 18.92 -10.79 -0.31
CA ARG A 73 19.91 -11.89 -0.22
C ARG A 73 21.09 -11.59 0.69
N LEU A 74 21.29 -10.33 1.07
CA LEU A 74 22.48 -9.90 1.83
C LEU A 74 22.21 -9.87 3.34
N GLU A 75 21.03 -9.41 3.78
CA GLU A 75 20.56 -9.46 5.19
C GLU A 75 19.03 -9.72 5.20
N PRO A 76 18.58 -10.97 4.91
CA PRO A 76 17.17 -11.28 4.75
C PRO A 76 16.36 -11.05 6.03
N GLU A 77 15.32 -10.21 5.94
CA GLU A 77 14.26 -10.20 6.95
C GLU A 77 13.68 -11.61 7.11
N PRO A 78 13.27 -12.02 8.32
CA PRO A 78 12.68 -13.32 8.51
C PRO A 78 11.39 -13.43 7.68
N LYS A 79 11.45 -14.20 6.58
CA LYS A 79 10.37 -14.31 5.59
C LYS A 79 9.01 -14.61 6.21
N HIS A 80 9.02 -15.41 7.29
CA HIS A 80 7.83 -15.76 8.04
C HIS A 80 7.18 -14.55 8.73
N MET A 81 7.95 -13.57 9.21
CA MET A 81 7.44 -12.35 9.83
C MET A 81 6.79 -11.43 8.80
N VAL A 82 7.45 -11.19 7.67
CA VAL A 82 6.86 -10.44 6.55
C VAL A 82 5.53 -11.06 6.10
N PHE A 83 5.49 -12.39 6.00
CA PHE A 83 4.27 -13.11 5.67
C PHE A 83 3.20 -13.03 6.77
N GLN A 84 3.58 -13.09 8.05
CA GLN A 84 2.66 -12.91 9.17
C GLN A 84 2.04 -11.51 9.18
N LEU A 85 2.82 -10.47 8.91
CA LEU A 85 2.31 -9.10 8.82
C LEU A 85 1.37 -8.92 7.63
N PHE A 86 1.69 -9.55 6.48
CA PHE A 86 0.76 -9.65 5.35
C PHE A 86 -0.57 -10.30 5.76
N LEU A 87 -0.53 -11.46 6.42
CA LEU A 87 -1.73 -12.14 6.88
C LEU A 87 -2.50 -11.32 7.92
N LEU A 88 -1.79 -10.66 8.84
CA LEU A 88 -2.43 -9.81 9.85
C LEU A 88 -3.12 -8.61 9.22
N GLY A 89 -2.50 -7.95 8.24
CA GLY A 89 -3.14 -6.87 7.48
C GLY A 89 -4.40 -7.33 6.76
N ALA A 90 -4.37 -8.53 6.15
CA ALA A 90 -5.55 -9.14 5.56
C ALA A 90 -6.65 -9.44 6.60
N LEU A 91 -6.30 -10.02 7.75
CA LEU A 91 -7.24 -10.30 8.83
C LEU A 91 -7.86 -9.04 9.40
N LEU A 92 -7.07 -7.97 9.60
CA LEU A 92 -7.57 -6.68 10.09
C LEU A 92 -8.49 -6.00 9.06
N ALA A 93 -8.16 -6.08 7.77
CA ALA A 93 -9.04 -5.59 6.71
C ALA A 93 -10.41 -6.28 6.73
N ASN A 94 -10.41 -7.62 6.80
CA ASN A 94 -11.65 -8.40 6.76
C ASN A 94 -12.44 -8.31 8.08
N GLY A 95 -11.76 -8.39 9.21
CA GLY A 95 -12.37 -8.49 10.54
C GLY A 95 -12.76 -7.15 11.16
N ILE A 96 -12.08 -6.06 10.79
CA ILE A 96 -12.31 -4.73 11.39
C ILE A 96 -12.55 -3.68 10.31
N GLY A 97 -11.64 -3.56 9.33
CA GLY A 97 -11.66 -2.50 8.34
C GLY A 97 -12.96 -2.42 7.55
N ILE A 98 -13.31 -3.49 6.83
CA ILE A 98 -14.53 -3.57 6.03
C ILE A 98 -15.79 -3.43 6.92
N PRO A 99 -15.97 -4.20 8.01
CA PRO A 99 -17.14 -4.06 8.87
C PRO A 99 -17.32 -2.64 9.45
N LEU A 100 -16.23 -1.98 9.81
CA LEU A 100 -16.28 -0.63 10.37
C LEU A 100 -16.62 0.41 9.30
N VAL A 101 -15.96 0.36 8.14
CA VAL A 101 -16.17 1.33 7.05
C VAL A 101 -17.51 1.13 6.35
N ASP A 102 -17.81 -0.10 5.94
CA ASP A 102 -19.00 -0.42 5.14
C ASP A 102 -20.24 -0.69 6.00
N GLY A 103 -20.06 -1.23 7.21
CA GLY A 103 -21.16 -1.59 8.10
C GLY A 103 -21.53 -0.49 9.09
N TRP A 104 -20.57 -0.05 9.92
CA TRP A 104 -20.85 0.92 10.99
C TRP A 104 -20.97 2.35 10.48
N PHE A 105 -20.01 2.81 9.68
CA PHE A 105 -20.04 4.15 9.10
C PHE A 105 -20.88 4.25 7.83
N ASP A 106 -21.30 3.11 7.27
CA ASP A 106 -22.15 3.02 6.07
C ASP A 106 -21.63 3.85 4.88
N VAL A 107 -20.29 3.94 4.75
CA VAL A 107 -19.60 4.79 3.77
C VAL A 107 -20.12 4.59 2.33
N PRO A 108 -20.39 3.36 1.86
CA PRO A 108 -20.89 3.14 0.50
C PRO A 108 -22.19 3.87 0.15
N ASN A 109 -23.05 4.17 1.14
CA ASN A 109 -24.38 4.73 0.88
C ASN A 109 -24.40 6.27 0.81
N TRP A 110 -23.42 6.96 1.40
CA TRP A 110 -23.43 8.42 1.47
C TRP A 110 -22.21 9.09 0.84
N LEU A 111 -21.03 8.46 0.87
CA LEU A 111 -19.79 9.17 0.51
C LEU A 111 -19.79 9.62 -0.95
N SER A 112 -20.07 8.72 -1.90
CA SER A 112 -20.05 9.04 -3.33
C SER A 112 -21.09 10.09 -3.76
N SER A 113 -22.19 10.21 -3.01
CA SER A 113 -23.29 11.15 -3.29
C SER A 113 -23.13 12.49 -2.57
N SER A 114 -22.11 12.62 -1.71
CA SER A 114 -21.88 13.81 -0.90
C SER A 114 -21.16 14.91 -1.69
N PRO A 115 -21.22 16.18 -1.24
CA PRO A 115 -20.40 17.26 -1.81
C PRO A 115 -18.90 16.95 -1.76
N VAL A 116 -18.12 17.56 -2.64
CA VAL A 116 -16.66 17.30 -2.77
C VAL A 116 -15.92 17.40 -1.43
N LEU A 117 -16.22 18.43 -0.62
CA LEU A 117 -15.58 18.59 0.68
C LEU A 117 -15.90 17.41 1.63
N ALA A 118 -17.15 16.95 1.64
CA ALA A 118 -17.56 15.79 2.44
C ALA A 118 -16.98 14.47 1.91
N GLN A 119 -16.81 14.33 0.59
CA GLN A 119 -16.08 13.20 0.00
C GLN A 119 -14.63 13.15 0.47
N LEU A 120 -13.94 14.29 0.45
CA LEU A 120 -12.54 14.37 0.87
C LEU A 120 -12.38 14.16 2.37
N LEU A 121 -13.21 14.81 3.19
CA LEU A 121 -13.16 14.68 4.65
C LEU A 121 -13.61 13.30 5.12
N GLY A 122 -14.68 12.74 4.55
CA GLY A 122 -15.14 11.38 4.84
C GLY A 122 -14.13 10.33 4.39
N GLY A 123 -13.56 10.48 3.19
CA GLY A 123 -12.47 9.65 2.72
C GLY A 123 -11.23 9.73 3.61
N TRP A 124 -10.91 10.90 4.15
CA TRP A 124 -9.71 11.09 4.97
C TRP A 124 -9.91 10.64 6.42
N LEU A 125 -10.90 11.21 7.09
CA LEU A 125 -11.09 11.05 8.53
C LEU A 125 -11.79 9.73 8.90
N ILE A 126 -12.44 9.06 7.94
CA ILE A 126 -13.10 7.78 8.16
C ILE A 126 -12.35 6.69 7.41
N VAL A 127 -12.39 6.69 6.07
CA VAL A 127 -11.86 5.56 5.27
C VAL A 127 -10.35 5.43 5.45
N GLY A 128 -9.60 6.47 5.11
CA GLY A 128 -8.14 6.51 5.22
C GLY A 128 -7.70 6.32 6.67
N MET A 129 -8.33 7.00 7.62
CA MET A 129 -7.96 6.87 9.04
C MET A 129 -8.11 5.43 9.53
N VAL A 130 -9.24 4.77 9.24
CA VAL A 130 -9.46 3.38 9.65
C VAL A 130 -8.43 2.45 9.00
N GLN A 131 -8.23 2.56 7.68
CA GLN A 131 -7.32 1.69 6.95
C GLN A 131 -5.87 1.85 7.42
N GLU A 132 -5.36 3.08 7.46
CA GLU A 132 -3.97 3.35 7.82
C GLU A 132 -3.70 3.11 9.31
N PHE A 133 -4.69 3.36 10.18
CA PHE A 133 -4.57 3.01 11.59
C PHE A 133 -4.46 1.49 11.80
N LEU A 134 -5.21 0.68 11.05
CA LEU A 134 -5.12 -0.77 11.17
C LEU A 134 -3.78 -1.31 10.68
N VAL A 135 -3.21 -0.74 9.62
CA VAL A 135 -1.84 -1.07 9.18
C VAL A 135 -0.81 -0.67 10.24
N TYR A 136 -0.93 0.54 10.79
CA TYR A 136 -0.11 0.99 11.92
C TYR A 136 -0.22 0.04 13.11
N ALA A 137 -1.45 -0.33 13.50
CA ALA A 137 -1.71 -1.22 14.63
C ALA A 137 -1.11 -2.61 14.40
N ALA A 138 -1.18 -3.13 13.17
CA ALA A 138 -0.57 -4.40 12.79
C ALA A 138 0.91 -4.41 13.14
N VAL A 139 1.66 -3.39 12.73
CA VAL A 139 3.10 -3.30 12.98
C VAL A 139 3.40 -2.93 14.44
N ARG A 140 2.73 -1.90 14.97
CA ARG A 140 2.97 -1.33 16.30
C ARG A 140 2.79 -2.35 17.42
N PHE A 141 1.78 -3.20 17.32
CA PHE A 141 1.41 -4.13 18.38
C PHE A 141 1.94 -5.55 18.17
N THR A 142 2.69 -5.82 17.11
CA THR A 142 3.29 -7.14 16.88
C THR A 142 4.82 -7.08 16.79
N ILE A 143 5.37 -6.50 15.74
CA ILE A 143 6.80 -6.56 15.43
C ILE A 143 7.59 -5.37 15.99
N TYR A 144 6.94 -4.28 16.39
CA TYR A 144 7.61 -3.05 16.83
C TYR A 144 8.64 -3.25 17.94
N ASN A 145 8.38 -4.11 18.92
CA ASN A 145 9.34 -4.40 20.01
C ASN A 145 10.16 -5.68 19.76
N HIS A 146 10.04 -6.29 18.58
CA HIS A 146 10.77 -7.49 18.23
C HIS A 146 12.23 -7.17 17.89
N ALA A 147 13.12 -8.14 18.11
CA ALA A 147 14.55 -8.02 17.83
C ALA A 147 14.86 -7.88 16.33
N GLU A 148 14.01 -8.47 15.48
CA GLU A 148 14.09 -8.44 14.01
C GLU A 148 13.58 -7.13 13.39
N PHE A 149 13.16 -6.17 14.21
CA PHE A 149 12.97 -4.81 13.73
C PHE A 149 14.16 -4.04 14.29
N ASP A 150 15.28 -4.09 13.61
CA ASP A 150 16.54 -3.53 14.04
C ASP A 150 17.01 -2.36 13.19
N GLU A 151 16.30 -2.03 12.10
CA GLU A 151 16.59 -0.89 11.22
C GLU A 151 15.35 -0.04 10.91
N GLU A 152 15.57 1.24 10.54
CA GLU A 152 14.48 2.13 10.12
C GLU A 152 13.74 1.60 8.87
N THR A 153 14.47 0.94 7.97
CA THR A 153 13.92 0.41 6.72
C THR A 153 12.94 -0.74 6.95
N ASP A 154 13.10 -1.49 8.04
CA ASP A 154 12.21 -2.61 8.40
C ASP A 154 10.79 -2.12 8.66
N GLY A 155 10.65 -0.91 9.23
CA GLY A 155 9.36 -0.28 9.44
C GLY A 155 8.58 -0.18 8.12
N VAL A 156 9.26 0.25 7.04
CA VAL A 156 8.69 0.34 5.70
C VAL A 156 8.32 -1.06 5.18
N VAL A 157 9.23 -2.04 5.28
CA VAL A 157 9.00 -3.41 4.80
C VAL A 157 7.80 -4.06 5.50
N TYR A 158 7.76 -4.04 6.83
CA TYR A 158 6.69 -4.67 7.61
C TYR A 158 5.34 -3.98 7.41
N ALA A 159 5.32 -2.64 7.33
CA ALA A 159 4.10 -1.90 7.06
C ALA A 159 3.60 -2.18 5.63
N THR A 160 4.47 -2.11 4.62
CA THR A 160 4.11 -2.41 3.22
C THR A 160 3.56 -3.83 3.08
N ALA A 161 4.13 -4.82 3.77
CA ALA A 161 3.58 -6.18 3.80
C ALA A 161 2.15 -6.21 4.35
N ALA A 162 1.90 -5.55 5.48
CA ALA A 162 0.56 -5.43 6.06
C ALA A 162 -0.42 -4.67 5.13
N GLY A 163 0.02 -3.59 4.49
CA GLY A 163 -0.77 -2.83 3.53
C GLY A 163 -1.15 -3.64 2.28
N ILE A 164 -0.23 -4.45 1.75
CA ILE A 164 -0.50 -5.36 0.62
C ILE A 164 -1.49 -6.47 1.02
N GLY A 165 -1.39 -6.99 2.25
CA GLY A 165 -2.37 -7.90 2.82
C GLY A 165 -3.76 -7.27 2.89
N PHE A 166 -3.82 -6.03 3.40
CA PHE A 166 -5.05 -5.24 3.46
C PHE A 166 -5.66 -5.05 2.06
N ALA A 167 -4.84 -4.66 1.08
CA ALA A 167 -5.26 -4.46 -0.31
C ALA A 167 -5.79 -5.74 -0.96
N THR A 168 -5.19 -6.89 -0.65
CA THR A 168 -5.62 -8.20 -1.16
C THR A 168 -7.06 -8.47 -0.76
N VAL A 169 -7.41 -8.21 0.49
CA VAL A 169 -8.79 -8.39 0.98
C VAL A 169 -9.74 -7.37 0.37
N LEU A 170 -9.36 -6.10 0.25
CA LEU A 170 -10.19 -5.10 -0.45
C LEU A 170 -10.45 -5.47 -1.92
N ASN A 171 -9.46 -6.06 -2.59
CA ASN A 171 -9.59 -6.53 -3.96
C ASN A 171 -10.54 -7.72 -4.06
N ILE A 172 -10.40 -8.71 -3.17
CA ILE A 172 -11.32 -9.86 -3.09
C ILE A 172 -12.75 -9.38 -2.80
N ALA A 173 -12.93 -8.51 -1.80
CA ALA A 173 -14.23 -7.94 -1.44
C ALA A 173 -14.85 -7.20 -2.63
N PHE A 174 -14.07 -6.40 -3.36
CA PHE A 174 -14.53 -5.75 -4.58
C PHE A 174 -15.03 -6.74 -5.64
N VAL A 175 -14.27 -7.81 -5.91
CA VAL A 175 -14.66 -8.83 -6.89
C VAL A 175 -15.94 -9.54 -6.47
N VAL A 176 -16.03 -9.94 -5.21
CA VAL A 176 -17.19 -10.65 -4.65
C VAL A 176 -18.44 -9.75 -4.68
N ASN A 177 -18.32 -8.51 -4.21
CA ASN A 177 -19.44 -7.56 -4.17
C ASN A 177 -19.91 -7.17 -5.58
N SER A 178 -19.00 -7.18 -6.57
CA SER A 178 -19.34 -6.96 -7.98
C SER A 178 -19.95 -8.19 -8.66
N GLY A 179 -19.92 -9.36 -8.00
CA GLY A 179 -20.37 -10.63 -8.58
C GLY A 179 -19.45 -11.17 -9.69
N GLY A 180 -18.18 -10.77 -9.68
CA GLY A 180 -17.21 -10.99 -10.76
C GLY A 180 -16.78 -9.67 -11.42
N VAL A 181 -15.62 -9.68 -12.09
CA VAL A 181 -15.06 -8.48 -12.74
C VAL A 181 -14.54 -8.83 -14.12
N ALA A 182 -14.62 -7.88 -15.06
CA ALA A 182 -13.95 -8.00 -16.35
C ALA A 182 -12.42 -8.15 -16.13
N LEU A 183 -11.77 -8.98 -16.93
CA LEU A 183 -10.40 -9.41 -16.64
C LEU A 183 -9.43 -8.24 -16.74
N GLY A 184 -9.50 -7.44 -17.81
CA GLY A 184 -8.60 -6.31 -18.05
C GLY A 184 -8.87 -5.16 -17.11
N SER A 185 -10.08 -4.58 -17.12
CA SER A 185 -10.39 -3.41 -16.27
C SER A 185 -10.39 -3.76 -14.77
N GLY A 186 -10.83 -4.97 -14.40
CA GLY A 186 -10.73 -5.50 -13.04
C GLY A 186 -9.29 -5.75 -12.63
N GLY A 187 -8.46 -6.35 -13.49
CA GLY A 187 -7.03 -6.57 -13.25
C GLY A 187 -6.26 -5.26 -13.06
N ILE A 188 -6.56 -4.24 -13.88
CA ILE A 188 -6.01 -2.88 -13.70
C ILE A 188 -6.36 -2.33 -12.31
N ARG A 189 -7.63 -2.44 -11.91
CA ARG A 189 -8.09 -1.97 -10.58
C ARG A 189 -7.42 -2.72 -9.43
N ILE A 190 -7.26 -4.02 -9.58
CA ILE A 190 -6.62 -4.84 -8.55
C ILE A 190 -5.18 -4.40 -8.32
N VAL A 191 -4.40 -4.25 -9.40
CA VAL A 191 -2.99 -3.84 -9.33
C VAL A 191 -2.84 -2.42 -8.80
N LEU A 192 -3.66 -1.48 -9.28
CA LEU A 192 -3.56 -0.09 -8.81
C LEU A 192 -3.88 0.03 -7.31
N THR A 193 -4.87 -0.73 -6.80
CA THR A 193 -5.19 -0.75 -5.37
C THR A 193 -4.05 -1.32 -4.54
N THR A 194 -3.41 -2.41 -5.00
CA THR A 194 -2.24 -2.98 -4.32
C THR A 194 -1.07 -1.99 -4.27
N LEU A 195 -0.74 -1.32 -5.38
CA LEU A 195 0.33 -0.32 -5.42
C LEU A 195 0.06 0.85 -4.47
N ALA A 196 -1.16 1.39 -4.51
CA ALA A 196 -1.54 2.52 -3.65
C ALA A 196 -1.40 2.19 -2.17
N HIS A 197 -1.88 1.02 -1.73
CA HIS A 197 -1.76 0.59 -0.34
C HIS A 197 -0.32 0.26 0.07
N ALA A 198 0.50 -0.26 -0.84
CA ALA A 198 1.94 -0.42 -0.57
C ALA A 198 2.59 0.94 -0.26
N ALA A 199 2.22 2.00 -0.99
CA ALA A 199 2.71 3.35 -0.79
C ALA A 199 2.21 3.98 0.52
N PHE A 200 0.90 3.91 0.81
CA PHE A 200 0.35 4.47 2.06
C PHE A 200 0.97 3.80 3.29
N ALA A 201 1.07 2.47 3.25
CA ALA A 201 1.68 1.71 4.31
C ALA A 201 3.19 1.99 4.43
N GLY A 202 3.90 2.23 3.33
CA GLY A 202 5.29 2.68 3.37
C GLY A 202 5.47 3.98 4.15
N VAL A 203 4.54 4.94 4.02
CA VAL A 203 4.53 6.17 4.85
C VAL A 203 4.37 5.83 6.33
N ILE A 204 3.42 4.97 6.68
CA ILE A 204 3.24 4.49 8.06
C ILE A 204 4.51 3.84 8.61
N GLY A 205 5.12 2.98 7.80
CA GLY A 205 6.35 2.26 8.13
C GLY A 205 7.54 3.19 8.39
N TYR A 206 7.73 4.20 7.55
CA TYR A 206 8.77 5.22 7.74
C TYR A 206 8.61 5.97 9.07
N PHE A 207 7.38 6.41 9.40
CA PHE A 207 7.13 7.10 10.66
C PHE A 207 7.36 6.20 11.88
N LEU A 208 6.96 4.93 11.80
CA LEU A 208 7.20 3.93 12.84
C LEU A 208 8.69 3.62 13.02
N GLY A 209 9.43 3.41 11.93
CA GLY A 209 10.87 3.15 11.95
C GLY A 209 11.61 4.27 12.66
N ARG A 210 11.40 5.52 12.23
CA ARG A 210 12.02 6.68 12.88
C ARG A 210 11.58 6.87 14.33
N GLN A 211 10.33 6.58 14.66
CA GLN A 211 9.88 6.67 16.06
C GLN A 211 10.58 5.65 16.97
N LYS A 212 11.01 4.50 16.42
CA LYS A 212 11.68 3.45 17.18
C LYS A 212 13.13 3.80 17.50
N PHE A 213 13.86 4.28 16.49
CA PHE A 213 15.32 4.49 16.61
C PHE A 213 15.72 5.91 16.98
N GLU A 214 14.80 6.88 16.86
CA GLU A 214 15.10 8.27 17.15
C GLU A 214 14.17 8.88 18.20
N LYS A 215 14.66 9.91 18.90
CA LYS A 215 13.84 10.71 19.82
C LYS A 215 12.90 11.61 19.03
N ARG A 216 11.70 11.11 18.77
CA ARG A 216 10.64 11.84 18.07
C ARG A 216 9.62 12.44 19.03
N PRO A 217 9.07 13.63 18.72
CA PRO A 217 8.03 14.23 19.55
C PRO A 217 6.73 13.40 19.51
N LEU A 218 5.88 13.56 20.52
CA LEU A 218 4.64 12.77 20.67
C LEU A 218 3.69 12.88 19.45
N TYR A 219 3.70 14.02 18.75
CA TYR A 219 2.87 14.25 17.57
C TYR A 219 3.41 13.62 16.27
N TRP A 220 4.60 13.02 16.29
CA TRP A 220 5.23 12.43 15.10
C TRP A 220 4.38 11.34 14.46
N MET A 221 3.98 10.33 15.23
CA MET A 221 3.18 9.22 14.70
C MET A 221 1.75 9.65 14.31
N PRO A 222 1.03 10.47 15.11
CA PRO A 222 -0.23 11.07 14.66
C PRO A 222 -0.12 11.84 13.34
N LEU A 223 0.97 12.58 13.12
CA LEU A 223 1.22 13.27 11.87
C LEU A 223 1.39 12.28 10.69
N GLY A 224 2.16 11.21 10.89
CA GLY A 224 2.33 10.15 9.89
C GLY A 224 1.02 9.47 9.51
N LEU A 225 0.17 9.17 10.49
CA LEU A 225 -1.17 8.63 10.28
C LEU A 225 -2.06 9.59 9.49
N MET A 226 -2.09 10.87 9.88
CA MET A 226 -2.87 11.89 9.16
C MET A 226 -2.39 12.07 7.73
N LEU A 227 -1.07 12.04 7.51
CA LEU A 227 -0.47 12.14 6.18
C LEU A 227 -0.84 10.94 5.31
N ALA A 228 -0.62 9.72 5.79
CA ALA A 228 -0.97 8.49 5.05
C ALA A 228 -2.46 8.43 4.72
N ALA A 229 -3.34 8.72 5.69
CA ALA A 229 -4.78 8.74 5.50
C ALA A 229 -5.22 9.83 4.51
N GLY A 230 -4.54 10.98 4.51
CA GLY A 230 -4.81 12.08 3.59
C GLY A 230 -4.41 11.72 2.15
N ILE A 231 -3.23 11.12 1.98
CA ILE A 231 -2.77 10.61 0.69
C ILE A 231 -3.72 9.52 0.19
N ASN A 232 -4.18 8.61 1.06
CA ASN A 232 -5.17 7.58 0.75
C ASN A 232 -6.48 8.19 0.21
N SER A 233 -7.09 9.11 0.97
CA SER A 233 -8.32 9.81 0.55
C SER A 233 -8.16 10.52 -0.80
N LEU A 234 -7.08 11.29 -0.92
CA LEU A 234 -6.81 12.08 -2.11
C LEU A 234 -6.62 11.19 -3.35
N PHE A 235 -5.89 10.08 -3.19
CA PHE A 235 -5.70 9.09 -4.24
C PHE A 235 -7.02 8.50 -4.74
N PHE A 236 -7.87 7.99 -3.83
CA PHE A 236 -9.13 7.36 -4.26
C PHE A 236 -10.13 8.37 -4.83
N TYR A 237 -10.13 9.60 -4.32
CA TYR A 237 -10.92 10.69 -4.90
C TYR A 237 -10.50 10.99 -6.35
N PHE A 238 -9.21 11.24 -6.60
CA PHE A 238 -8.72 11.50 -7.96
C PHE A 238 -8.86 10.29 -8.88
N ARG A 239 -8.60 9.08 -8.38
CA ARG A 239 -8.84 7.83 -9.12
C ARG A 239 -10.31 7.73 -9.54
N SER A 240 -11.24 8.05 -8.65
CA SER A 240 -12.67 8.07 -8.94
C SER A 240 -13.00 9.09 -10.04
N MET A 241 -12.46 10.31 -9.95
CA MET A 241 -12.64 11.37 -10.95
C MET A 241 -12.10 10.97 -12.34
N LEU A 242 -10.90 10.37 -12.39
CA LEU A 242 -10.27 9.90 -13.63
C LEU A 242 -11.00 8.70 -14.24
N SER A 243 -11.50 7.78 -13.41
CA SER A 243 -12.21 6.59 -13.87
C SER A 243 -13.65 6.88 -14.28
N SER A 244 -14.27 7.93 -13.74
CA SER A 244 -15.67 8.30 -14.03
C SER A 244 -15.84 9.17 -15.29
N GLY A 245 -14.74 9.56 -15.95
CA GLY A 245 -14.78 10.40 -17.15
C GLY A 245 -15.08 11.89 -16.90
N SER A 246 -15.02 12.35 -15.65
CA SER A 246 -15.31 13.75 -15.28
C SER A 246 -14.30 14.76 -15.87
N ILE A 247 -13.08 14.31 -16.19
CA ILE A 247 -12.13 15.06 -17.01
C ILE A 247 -12.37 14.65 -18.47
N LYS A 248 -13.14 15.47 -19.20
CA LYS A 248 -13.41 15.29 -20.64
C LYS A 248 -12.17 15.64 -21.47
N VAL A 249 -11.11 14.84 -21.39
CA VAL A 249 -10.06 14.85 -22.41
C VAL A 249 -10.62 14.07 -23.61
N VAL A 250 -11.38 14.76 -24.46
CA VAL A 250 -11.84 14.34 -25.80
C VAL A 250 -12.66 13.03 -25.82
N GLY A 251 -14.00 13.14 -25.87
CA GLY A 251 -14.91 12.01 -26.20
C GLY A 251 -14.93 10.85 -25.18
N GLY A 252 -14.56 11.11 -23.92
CA GLY A 252 -14.04 10.13 -22.97
C GLY A 252 -15.03 9.11 -22.38
N ALA A 253 -14.82 7.85 -22.72
CA ALA A 253 -15.22 6.71 -21.89
C ALA A 253 -14.32 6.60 -20.64
N ALA A 254 -14.79 5.89 -19.61
CA ALA A 254 -14.00 5.53 -18.44
C ALA A 254 -12.65 4.90 -18.86
N ASN A 255 -11.52 5.51 -18.48
CA ASN A 255 -10.19 4.99 -18.83
C ASN A 255 -9.46 4.45 -17.59
N PRO A 256 -9.50 3.13 -17.34
CA PRO A 256 -8.87 2.52 -16.15
C PRO A 256 -7.35 2.70 -16.12
N TRP A 257 -6.70 2.91 -17.27
CA TRP A 257 -5.25 3.11 -17.36
C TRP A 257 -4.78 4.38 -16.66
N LEU A 258 -5.58 5.45 -16.67
CA LEU A 258 -5.23 6.70 -15.96
C LEU A 258 -5.13 6.47 -14.44
N GLY A 259 -5.99 5.62 -13.89
CA GLY A 259 -5.91 5.22 -12.49
C GLY A 259 -4.66 4.42 -12.17
N LEU A 260 -4.21 3.56 -13.08
CA LEU A 260 -2.96 2.80 -12.93
C LEU A 260 -1.73 3.72 -12.98
N VAL A 261 -1.69 4.66 -13.94
CA VAL A 261 -0.61 5.66 -14.03
C VAL A 261 -0.55 6.48 -12.75
N LEU A 262 -1.70 6.93 -12.22
CA LEU A 262 -1.76 7.64 -10.94
C LEU A 262 -1.15 6.80 -9.80
N ALA A 263 -1.47 5.51 -9.73
CA ALA A 263 -0.93 4.62 -8.69
C ALA A 263 0.59 4.40 -8.82
N ILE A 264 1.10 4.23 -10.04
CA ILE A 264 2.52 4.10 -10.31
C ILE A 264 3.27 5.37 -9.93
N VAL A 265 2.76 6.54 -10.34
CA VAL A 265 3.37 7.84 -10.02
C VAL A 265 3.36 8.06 -8.52
N LEU A 266 2.22 7.83 -7.85
CA LEU A 266 2.12 7.96 -6.41
C LEU A 266 3.14 7.06 -5.70
N THR A 267 3.18 5.78 -6.07
CA THR A 267 4.08 4.81 -5.44
C THR A 267 5.53 5.21 -5.67
N GLY A 268 5.91 5.52 -6.91
CA GLY A 268 7.27 5.97 -7.24
C GLY A 268 7.68 7.23 -6.49
N VAL A 269 6.78 8.22 -6.37
CA VAL A 269 7.05 9.46 -5.61
C VAL A 269 7.21 9.18 -4.12
N VAL A 270 6.29 8.42 -3.52
CA VAL A 270 6.35 8.08 -2.09
C VAL A 270 7.62 7.28 -1.78
N THR A 271 7.91 6.25 -2.56
CA THR A 271 9.14 5.45 -2.48
C THR A 271 10.37 6.34 -2.59
N ALA A 272 10.45 7.24 -3.59
CA ALA A 272 11.59 8.15 -3.74
C ALA A 272 11.74 9.14 -2.57
N LEU A 273 10.63 9.66 -2.03
CA LEU A 273 10.66 10.58 -0.90
C LEU A 273 11.12 9.87 0.39
N ILE A 274 10.63 8.65 0.65
CA ILE A 274 11.08 7.86 1.80
C ILE A 274 12.55 7.51 1.64
N SER A 275 12.98 7.09 0.44
CA SER A 275 14.38 6.77 0.13
C SER A 275 15.31 7.94 0.42
N ARG A 276 14.98 9.10 -0.14
CA ARG A 276 15.75 10.31 0.09
C ARG A 276 15.76 10.71 1.57
N ALA A 277 14.64 10.57 2.26
CA ALA A 277 14.56 10.90 3.67
C ALA A 277 15.44 9.98 4.52
N ILE A 278 15.44 8.65 4.26
CA ILE A 278 16.29 7.69 4.97
C ILE A 278 17.77 7.94 4.67
N HIS A 279 18.13 8.14 3.40
CA HIS A 279 19.50 8.44 3.00
C HIS A 279 20.06 9.69 3.71
N ASN A 280 19.29 10.78 3.70
CA ASN A 280 19.68 12.02 4.38
C ASN A 280 19.88 11.80 5.89
N ASN A 281 19.04 10.99 6.55
CA ASN A 281 19.19 10.73 7.99
C ASN A 281 20.46 9.93 8.28
N VAL A 282 20.81 8.98 7.41
CA VAL A 282 22.03 8.18 7.53
C VAL A 282 23.26 9.09 7.40
N GLU A 283 23.27 9.98 6.41
CA GLU A 283 24.35 10.96 6.25
C GLU A 283 24.48 11.88 7.47
N GLU A 284 23.37 12.42 7.98
CA GLU A 284 23.37 13.29 9.16
C GLU A 284 23.88 12.55 10.42
N ALA A 285 23.49 11.29 10.60
CA ALA A 285 23.96 10.48 11.73
C ALA A 285 25.45 10.17 11.65
N LEU A 286 25.97 9.86 10.46
CA LEU A 286 27.40 9.60 10.25
C LEU A 286 28.23 10.87 10.50
N ALA A 287 27.77 12.03 10.00
CA ALA A 287 28.45 13.30 10.24
C ALA A 287 28.52 13.65 11.73
N ALA A 288 27.44 13.41 12.49
CA ALA A 288 27.41 13.66 13.93
C ALA A 288 28.39 12.78 14.73
N VAL A 289 28.65 11.55 14.27
CA VAL A 289 29.64 10.64 14.86
C VAL A 289 31.07 11.06 14.52
N GLU A 290 31.31 11.59 13.31
CA GLU A 290 32.62 12.10 12.92
C GLU A 290 33.03 13.41 13.63
N GLU A 291 32.05 14.22 14.05
CA GLU A 291 32.27 15.50 14.75
C GLU A 291 32.37 15.39 16.29
N GLY A 292 32.00 14.24 16.88
CA GLY A 292 31.94 13.99 18.33
C GLY A 292 33.17 13.29 18.92
#